data_AF-A0A536NWN4-F1
#
_entry.id   AF-A0A536NWN4-F1
#
_cell.length_a   1.000
_cell.length_b   1.000
_cell.length_c   1.000
_cell.angle_alpha   90.00
_cell.angle_beta   90.00
_cell.angle_gamma   90.00
#
_symmetry.space_group_name_H-M   'P 1'
#
loop_
_entity.id
_entity.type
_entity.pdbx_description
1 polymer ?
#
loop_
_entity_poly.entity_id
_entity_poly.type
_entity_poly.pdbx_seq_one_letter_code
_entity_poly.pdbx_strand_id
1 'polypeptide(L)'
;GPEAELQATENAQPAIVFHSLALLRHLAADGVEPVAIAGHSLGEFAGLVAAEALDRLDALTAVRARGTAMAAAAPKATGMIAVLGLPDGVVEEACAASGGEVVVANYNAPGQVVISGSEVGLGRVSAKLETAGAKRLVRLPVSGAFHSPLMARAADVFGAAWAKIPLGALRRRQVFNADAQVHLEADEARRLMVGQLTGPVRWTQSVHRLQQLGVDAYVEIGPRRTLTGLVKKILPAAVVHNIEDLASMKTVLETIHVG
;
A
#
# COMPACT_ATOMS: atom_id res chain seq x y z
N GLY A 1 12.21 -3.55 19.34
CA GLY A 1 12.18 -4.87 19.96
C GLY A 1 12.90 -5.86 19.08
N PRO A 2 12.89 -7.15 19.42
CA PRO A 2 13.32 -8.25 18.55
C PRO A 2 12.62 -8.21 17.17
N GLU A 3 13.25 -8.78 16.15
CA GLU A 3 12.73 -8.77 14.77
C GLU A 3 11.31 -9.30 14.65
N ALA A 4 11.00 -10.43 15.32
CA ALA A 4 9.68 -11.03 15.29
C ALA A 4 8.58 -10.11 15.86
N GLU A 5 8.89 -9.35 16.92
CA GLU A 5 7.96 -8.38 17.49
C GLU A 5 7.78 -7.16 16.58
N LEU A 6 8.85 -6.72 15.91
CA LEU A 6 8.80 -5.62 14.96
C LEU A 6 7.98 -6.00 13.71
N GLN A 7 8.05 -7.25 13.28
CA GLN A 7 7.32 -7.78 12.12
C GLN A 7 5.83 -8.05 12.40
N ALA A 8 5.41 -8.12 13.68
CA ALA A 8 4.00 -8.22 14.02
C ALA A 8 3.22 -7.02 13.46
N THR A 9 2.06 -7.26 12.83
CA THR A 9 1.35 -6.25 12.02
C THR A 9 1.02 -4.98 12.81
N GLU A 10 0.61 -5.12 14.06
CA GLU A 10 0.29 -4.05 15.00
C GLU A 10 1.49 -3.17 15.40
N ASN A 11 2.72 -3.66 15.20
CA ASN A 11 3.97 -2.96 15.49
C ASN A 11 4.67 -2.48 14.22
N ALA A 12 4.65 -3.29 13.15
CA ALA A 12 5.23 -2.97 11.86
C ALA A 12 4.58 -1.72 11.25
N GLN A 13 3.24 -1.62 11.32
CA GLN A 13 2.51 -0.48 10.76
C GLN A 13 2.94 0.88 11.35
N PRO A 14 2.89 1.09 12.67
CA PRO A 14 3.37 2.34 13.26
C PRO A 14 4.88 2.55 13.08
N ALA A 15 5.71 1.50 13.11
CA ALA A 15 7.16 1.64 12.92
C ALA A 15 7.50 2.17 11.51
N ILE A 16 6.89 1.60 10.47
CA ILE A 16 7.11 2.01 9.07
C ILE A 16 6.62 3.44 8.86
N VAL A 17 5.42 3.77 9.34
CA VAL A 17 4.87 5.13 9.18
C VAL A 17 5.71 6.15 9.95
N PHE A 18 6.10 5.86 11.19
CA PHE A 18 6.99 6.74 11.95
C PHE A 18 8.28 7.04 11.18
N HIS A 19 8.92 6.01 10.61
CA HIS A 19 10.12 6.16 9.81
C HIS A 19 9.90 7.05 8.58
N SER A 20 8.85 6.77 7.80
CA SER A 20 8.50 7.59 6.62
C SER A 20 8.17 9.04 7.00
N LEU A 21 7.46 9.27 8.11
CA LEU A 21 7.13 10.61 8.58
C LEU A 21 8.35 11.40 9.06
N ALA A 22 9.32 10.74 9.68
CA ALA A 22 10.58 11.36 10.06
C ALA A 22 11.33 11.88 8.81
N LEU A 23 11.42 11.07 7.77
CA LEU A 23 12.06 11.45 6.50
C LEU A 23 11.29 12.55 5.77
N LEU A 24 9.96 12.45 5.69
CA LEU A 24 9.09 13.47 5.11
C LEU A 24 9.27 14.84 5.79
N ARG A 25 9.43 14.85 7.12
CA ARG A 25 9.66 16.10 7.87
C ARG A 25 10.98 16.76 7.47
N HIS A 26 12.04 15.98 7.25
CA HIS A 26 13.33 16.52 6.81
C HIS A 26 13.25 17.05 5.38
N LEU A 27 12.65 16.30 4.45
CA LEU A 27 12.44 16.75 3.07
C LEU A 27 11.65 18.06 2.97
N ALA A 28 10.58 18.18 3.76
CA ALA A 28 9.79 19.41 3.81
C ALA A 28 10.59 20.60 4.38
N ALA A 29 11.51 20.36 5.33
CA ALA A 29 12.40 21.40 5.84
C ALA A 29 13.43 21.87 4.80
N ASP A 30 13.79 20.99 3.86
CA ASP A 30 14.66 21.30 2.71
C ASP A 30 13.88 21.87 1.50
N GLY A 31 12.58 22.17 1.67
CA GLY A 31 11.75 22.80 0.65
C GLY A 31 11.26 21.87 -0.47
N VAL A 32 11.44 20.56 -0.33
CA VAL A 32 10.96 19.58 -1.32
C VAL A 32 9.47 19.33 -1.13
N GLU A 33 8.67 19.71 -2.14
CA GLU A 33 7.22 19.48 -2.15
C GLU A 33 6.79 18.54 -3.28
N PRO A 34 5.94 17.53 -3.01
CA PRO A 34 5.45 16.63 -4.05
C PRO A 34 4.32 17.28 -4.87
N VAL A 35 4.38 17.15 -6.19
CA VAL A 35 3.28 17.55 -7.10
C VAL A 35 2.08 16.61 -7.01
N ALA A 36 2.31 15.35 -6.66
CA ALA A 36 1.30 14.33 -6.38
C ALA A 36 1.90 13.24 -5.49
N ILE A 37 1.04 12.53 -4.77
CA ILE A 37 1.38 11.57 -3.72
C ILE A 37 0.65 10.27 -4.00
N ALA A 38 1.30 9.13 -3.75
CA ALA A 38 0.62 7.85 -3.61
C ALA A 38 1.36 7.03 -2.55
N GLY A 39 0.61 6.26 -1.77
CA GLY A 39 1.16 5.30 -0.83
C GLY A 39 0.63 3.91 -1.13
N HIS A 40 1.44 2.87 -0.93
CA HIS A 40 1.00 1.48 -1.10
C HIS A 40 0.46 0.95 0.23
N SER A 41 -0.83 0.60 0.26
CA SER A 41 -1.54 0.11 1.44
C SER A 41 -1.32 1.02 2.66
N LEU A 42 -0.51 0.60 3.63
CA LEU A 42 -0.10 1.38 4.78
C LEU A 42 0.46 2.76 4.42
N GLY A 43 1.16 2.88 3.28
CA GLY A 43 1.77 4.13 2.84
C GLY A 43 0.76 5.27 2.64
N GLU A 44 -0.52 4.98 2.41
CA GLU A 44 -1.55 6.01 2.23
C GLU A 44 -1.68 6.92 3.45
N PHE A 45 -1.35 6.45 4.66
CA PHE A 45 -1.35 7.28 5.88
C PHE A 45 -0.22 8.30 5.90
N ALA A 46 1.00 7.89 5.51
CA ALA A 46 2.10 8.85 5.33
C ALA A 46 1.78 9.83 4.19
N GLY A 47 1.07 9.35 3.15
CA GLY A 47 0.56 10.19 2.08
C GLY A 47 -0.42 11.26 2.56
N LEU A 48 -1.35 10.92 3.45
CA LEU A 48 -2.32 11.89 4.00
C LEU A 48 -1.64 12.99 4.82
N VAL A 49 -0.54 12.65 5.51
CA VAL A 49 0.28 13.65 6.21
C VAL A 49 1.03 14.53 5.21
N ALA A 50 1.64 13.94 4.18
CA ALA A 50 2.30 14.70 3.11
C ALA A 50 1.33 15.58 2.31
N ALA A 51 0.04 15.21 2.27
CA ALA A 51 -1.04 15.98 1.67
C ALA A 51 -1.64 17.05 2.60
N GLU A 52 -1.05 17.25 3.80
CA GLU A 52 -1.50 18.19 4.83
C GLU A 52 -2.93 17.94 5.33
N ALA A 53 -3.47 16.73 5.15
CA ALA A 53 -4.82 16.37 5.59
C ALA A 53 -4.85 15.76 6.99
N LEU A 54 -3.75 15.12 7.40
CA LEU A 54 -3.67 14.35 8.66
C LEU A 54 -2.45 14.80 9.48
N ASP A 55 -2.63 14.98 10.79
CA ASP A 55 -1.50 15.24 11.69
C ASP A 55 -0.60 14.01 11.84
N ARG A 56 0.67 14.24 12.13
CA ARG A 56 1.70 13.19 12.25
C ARG A 56 1.41 12.22 13.40
N LEU A 57 0.98 12.73 14.56
CA LEU A 57 0.67 11.91 15.73
C LEU A 57 -0.67 11.19 15.55
N ASP A 58 -1.63 11.85 14.88
CA ASP A 58 -2.89 11.25 14.48
C ASP A 58 -2.69 10.10 13.49
N ALA A 59 -1.76 10.24 12.54
CA ALA A 59 -1.38 9.16 11.63
C ALA A 59 -0.84 7.94 12.38
N LEU A 60 0.02 8.14 13.39
CA LEU A 60 0.53 7.05 14.23
C LEU A 60 -0.59 6.37 15.02
N THR A 61 -1.52 7.16 15.55
CA THR A 61 -2.71 6.65 16.25
C THR A 61 -3.58 5.83 15.30
N ALA A 62 -3.82 6.32 14.09
CA ALA A 62 -4.61 5.65 13.07
C ALA A 62 -4.00 4.31 12.66
N VAL A 63 -2.70 4.26 12.37
CA VAL A 63 -2.05 3.02 11.91
C VAL A 63 -1.82 2.01 13.03
N ARG A 64 -1.70 2.46 14.29
CA ARG A 64 -1.78 1.56 15.45
C ARG A 64 -3.16 0.91 15.53
N ALA A 65 -4.23 1.69 15.43
CA ALA A 65 -5.59 1.17 15.46
C ALA A 65 -5.85 0.21 14.29
N ARG A 66 -5.41 0.57 13.08
CA ARG A 66 -5.51 -0.28 11.88
C ARG A 66 -4.74 -1.58 12.04
N GLY A 67 -3.47 -1.50 12.45
CA GLY A 67 -2.62 -2.68 12.63
C GLY A 67 -3.19 -3.66 13.65
N THR A 68 -3.67 -3.16 14.80
CA THR A 68 -4.34 -3.98 15.80
C THR A 68 -5.65 -4.59 15.29
N ALA A 69 -6.48 -3.82 14.58
CA ALA A 69 -7.74 -4.32 14.02
C ALA A 69 -7.50 -5.44 12.98
N MET A 70 -6.53 -5.24 12.08
CA MET A 70 -6.17 -6.22 11.07
C MET A 70 -5.57 -7.49 11.68
N ALA A 71 -4.67 -7.35 12.67
CA ALA A 71 -4.08 -8.48 13.38
C ALA A 71 -5.15 -9.31 14.12
N ALA A 72 -6.11 -8.65 14.77
CA ALA A 72 -7.18 -9.32 15.50
C ALA A 72 -8.24 -9.97 14.60
N ALA A 73 -8.49 -9.40 13.42
CA ALA A 73 -9.49 -9.92 12.49
C ALA A 73 -8.95 -11.02 11.56
N ALA A 74 -7.63 -11.16 11.44
CA ALA A 74 -6.99 -12.16 10.57
C ALA A 74 -7.50 -13.58 10.92
N PRO A 75 -8.36 -14.18 10.08
CA PRO A 75 -8.90 -15.49 10.41
C PRO A 75 -7.78 -16.53 10.36
N LYS A 76 -7.86 -17.51 11.26
CA LYS A 76 -6.98 -18.68 11.20
C LYS A 76 -7.13 -19.37 9.84
N ALA A 77 -6.03 -19.92 9.33
CA ALA A 77 -5.99 -20.56 8.01
C ALA A 77 -6.41 -19.62 6.85
N THR A 78 -5.83 -18.42 6.82
CA THR A 78 -5.91 -17.49 5.69
C THR A 78 -4.51 -16.95 5.36
N GLY A 79 -4.37 -16.34 4.19
CA GLY A 79 -3.11 -15.69 3.85
C GLY A 79 -3.10 -15.00 2.51
N MET A 80 -1.87 -14.80 2.01
CA MET A 80 -1.61 -14.09 0.75
C MET A 80 -0.51 -14.79 -0.04
N ILE A 81 -0.65 -14.83 -1.37
CA ILE A 81 0.32 -15.40 -2.30
C ILE A 81 0.63 -14.37 -3.39
N ALA A 82 1.91 -14.06 -3.59
CA ALA A 82 2.34 -13.31 -4.77
C ALA A 82 2.41 -14.23 -5.99
N VAL A 83 1.72 -13.85 -7.05
CA VAL A 83 1.65 -14.51 -8.35
C VAL A 83 2.53 -13.76 -9.32
N LEU A 84 3.56 -14.43 -9.86
CA LEU A 84 4.52 -13.84 -10.79
C LEU A 84 4.39 -14.48 -12.18
N GLY A 85 4.42 -13.64 -13.21
CA GLY A 85 4.53 -14.06 -14.61
C GLY A 85 3.22 -14.31 -15.34
N LEU A 86 2.07 -13.93 -14.77
CA LEU A 86 0.77 -14.02 -15.46
C LEU A 86 0.14 -12.64 -15.66
N PRO A 87 -0.59 -12.42 -16.77
CA PRO A 87 -1.44 -11.25 -16.93
C PRO A 87 -2.55 -11.20 -15.85
N ASP A 88 -2.93 -9.99 -15.44
CA ASP A 88 -3.92 -9.76 -14.39
C ASP A 88 -5.24 -10.51 -14.65
N GLY A 89 -5.75 -10.49 -15.89
CA GLY A 89 -7.00 -11.16 -16.26
C GLY A 89 -6.99 -12.68 -16.04
N VAL A 90 -5.85 -13.35 -16.22
CA VAL A 90 -5.72 -14.80 -15.95
C VAL A 90 -5.83 -15.07 -14.45
N VAL A 91 -5.23 -14.18 -13.63
CA VAL A 91 -5.29 -14.28 -12.17
C VAL A 91 -6.71 -13.99 -11.67
N GLU A 92 -7.36 -12.98 -12.23
CA GLU A 92 -8.74 -12.61 -11.93
C GLU A 92 -9.73 -13.74 -12.23
N GLU A 93 -9.62 -14.38 -13.40
CA GLU A 93 -10.46 -15.51 -13.78
C GLU A 93 -10.30 -16.69 -12.81
N ALA A 94 -9.07 -17.04 -12.44
CA ALA A 94 -8.80 -18.11 -11.48
C ALA A 94 -9.40 -17.80 -10.09
N CYS A 95 -9.31 -16.54 -9.64
CA CYS A 95 -9.90 -16.09 -8.37
C CYS A 95 -11.43 -16.10 -8.43
N ALA A 96 -12.03 -15.60 -9.52
CA ALA A 96 -13.49 -15.61 -9.71
C ALA A 96 -14.06 -17.03 -9.68
N ALA A 97 -13.35 -17.98 -10.31
CA ALA A 97 -13.71 -19.39 -10.31
C ALA A 97 -13.56 -20.09 -8.92
N SER A 98 -13.10 -19.38 -7.89
CA SER A 98 -13.11 -19.87 -6.50
C SER A 98 -14.42 -19.60 -5.76
N GLY A 99 -15.36 -18.83 -6.36
CA GLY A 99 -16.62 -18.48 -5.71
C GLY A 99 -16.45 -17.52 -4.51
N GLY A 100 -15.38 -16.72 -4.51
CA GLY A 100 -15.09 -15.73 -3.47
C GLY A 100 -14.21 -16.21 -2.33
N GLU A 101 -13.70 -17.45 -2.37
CA GLU A 101 -12.71 -17.95 -1.39
C GLU A 101 -11.36 -17.23 -1.48
N VAL A 102 -11.03 -16.71 -2.67
CA VAL A 102 -9.80 -15.98 -2.99
C VAL A 102 -10.13 -14.79 -3.89
N VAL A 103 -9.49 -13.66 -3.62
CA VAL A 103 -9.58 -12.44 -4.42
C VAL A 103 -8.21 -11.92 -4.80
N VAL A 104 -8.14 -11.06 -5.81
CA VAL A 104 -6.95 -10.26 -6.07
C VAL A 104 -6.88 -9.15 -5.03
N ALA A 105 -5.79 -9.14 -4.27
CA ALA A 105 -5.52 -8.21 -3.18
C ALA A 105 -4.65 -7.01 -3.61
N ASN A 106 -3.69 -7.22 -4.51
CA ASN A 106 -2.79 -6.17 -4.96
C ASN A 106 -2.43 -6.33 -6.44
N TYR A 107 -2.63 -5.27 -7.21
CA TYR A 107 -2.11 -5.12 -8.58
C TYR A 107 -0.80 -4.34 -8.49
N ASN A 108 0.33 -5.04 -8.30
CA ASN A 108 1.60 -4.40 -7.94
C ASN A 108 2.42 -3.94 -9.15
N ALA A 109 2.43 -4.72 -10.23
CA ALA A 109 3.08 -4.37 -11.48
C ALA A 109 2.64 -5.38 -12.57
N PRO A 110 2.86 -5.10 -13.88
CA PRO A 110 2.62 -6.09 -14.91
C PRO A 110 3.28 -7.44 -14.60
N GLY A 111 2.49 -8.51 -14.59
CA GLY A 111 2.99 -9.85 -14.25
C GLY A 111 3.36 -10.04 -12.78
N GLN A 112 2.85 -9.20 -11.87
CA GLN A 112 3.05 -9.33 -10.42
C GLN A 112 1.79 -8.87 -9.68
N VAL A 113 0.99 -9.85 -9.27
CA VAL A 113 -0.26 -9.67 -8.53
C VAL A 113 -0.14 -10.38 -7.18
N VAL A 114 -0.87 -9.95 -6.17
CA VAL A 114 -1.04 -10.70 -4.92
C VAL A 114 -2.49 -11.13 -4.81
N ILE A 115 -2.72 -12.39 -4.50
CA ILE A 115 -4.03 -12.94 -4.16
C ILE A 115 -4.13 -13.16 -2.66
N SER A 116 -5.32 -13.04 -2.08
CA SER A 116 -5.55 -13.32 -0.66
C SER A 116 -6.89 -14.04 -0.46
N GLY A 117 -6.96 -14.86 0.58
CA GLY A 117 -8.13 -15.71 0.83
C GLY A 117 -7.89 -16.78 1.88
N SER A 118 -8.78 -17.78 1.92
CA SER A 118 -8.62 -18.97 2.76
C SER A 118 -7.44 -19.84 2.29
N GLU A 119 -6.78 -20.57 3.18
CA GLU A 119 -5.71 -21.50 2.77
C GLU A 119 -6.17 -22.52 1.73
N VAL A 120 -7.38 -23.06 1.93
CA VAL A 120 -7.95 -24.07 1.03
C VAL A 120 -8.21 -23.46 -0.34
N GLY A 121 -8.81 -22.28 -0.40
CA GLY A 121 -9.04 -21.55 -1.65
C GLY A 121 -7.71 -21.21 -2.33
N LEU A 122 -6.74 -20.70 -1.58
CA LEU A 122 -5.41 -20.35 -2.09
C LEU A 122 -4.71 -21.56 -2.69
N GLY A 123 -4.80 -22.74 -2.06
CA GLY A 123 -4.25 -23.98 -2.62
C GLY A 123 -4.90 -24.36 -3.96
N ARG A 124 -6.23 -24.30 -4.05
CA ARG A 124 -6.97 -24.59 -5.29
C ARG A 124 -6.65 -23.60 -6.42
N VAL A 125 -6.66 -22.31 -6.11
CA VAL A 125 -6.35 -21.24 -7.08
C VAL A 125 -4.89 -21.33 -7.51
N SER A 126 -3.96 -21.61 -6.60
CA SER A 126 -2.54 -21.79 -6.92
C SER A 126 -2.32 -22.90 -7.94
N ALA A 127 -2.94 -24.07 -7.77
CA ALA A 127 -2.82 -25.16 -8.73
C ALA A 127 -3.33 -24.78 -10.14
N LYS A 128 -4.42 -23.99 -10.22
CA LYS A 128 -4.93 -23.45 -11.49
C LYS A 128 -3.93 -22.48 -12.13
N LEU A 129 -3.34 -21.59 -11.33
CA LEU A 129 -2.36 -20.61 -11.80
C LEU A 129 -1.05 -21.25 -12.26
N GLU A 130 -0.58 -22.30 -11.59
CA GLU A 130 0.56 -23.11 -12.03
C GLU A 130 0.27 -23.74 -13.40
N THR A 131 -0.91 -24.35 -13.56
CA THR A 131 -1.36 -24.92 -14.83
C THR A 131 -1.45 -23.85 -15.94
N ALA A 132 -1.86 -22.63 -15.59
CA ALA A 132 -1.93 -21.49 -16.50
C ALA A 132 -0.56 -20.87 -16.84
N GLY A 133 0.53 -21.39 -16.27
CA GLY A 133 1.90 -20.95 -16.60
C GLY A 133 2.47 -19.89 -15.66
N ALA A 134 2.00 -19.79 -14.42
CA ALA A 134 2.63 -18.93 -13.41
C ALA A 134 4.12 -19.27 -13.28
N LYS A 135 4.99 -18.26 -13.41
CA LYS A 135 6.44 -18.41 -13.26
C LYS A 135 6.82 -18.76 -11.82
N ARG A 136 6.12 -18.15 -10.85
CA ARG A 136 6.34 -18.40 -9.43
C ARG A 136 5.11 -18.02 -8.62
N LEU A 137 4.81 -18.84 -7.61
CA LEU A 137 3.87 -18.53 -6.54
C LEU A 137 4.65 -18.43 -5.23
N VAL A 138 4.48 -17.33 -4.50
CA VAL A 138 5.27 -17.03 -3.29
C VAL A 138 4.34 -16.76 -2.15
N ARG A 139 4.38 -17.62 -1.13
CA ARG A 139 3.68 -17.37 0.12
C ARG A 139 4.27 -16.14 0.81
N LEU A 140 3.42 -15.16 1.13
CA LEU A 140 3.85 -13.98 1.86
C LEU A 140 3.88 -14.25 3.37
N PRO A 141 4.88 -13.76 4.11
CA PRO A 141 5.01 -13.94 5.56
C PRO A 141 4.10 -12.94 6.30
N VAL A 142 2.80 -13.06 6.09
CA VAL A 142 1.77 -12.20 6.71
C VAL A 142 0.76 -13.06 7.45
N SER A 143 0.13 -12.47 8.47
CA SER A 143 -0.75 -13.19 9.40
C SER A 143 -2.19 -13.39 8.91
N GLY A 144 -2.61 -12.76 7.81
CA GLY A 144 -3.97 -12.88 7.31
C GLY A 144 -4.16 -12.52 5.85
N ALA A 145 -5.38 -12.76 5.36
CA ALA A 145 -5.82 -12.39 4.01
C ALA A 145 -6.18 -10.90 3.89
N PHE A 146 -5.17 -10.03 3.97
CA PHE A 146 -5.38 -8.58 3.83
C PHE A 146 -5.95 -8.21 2.45
N HIS A 147 -6.64 -7.06 2.39
CA HIS A 147 -7.25 -6.54 1.15
C HIS A 147 -8.26 -7.52 0.54
N SER A 148 -9.08 -8.14 1.41
CA SER A 148 -10.14 -9.07 1.02
C SER A 148 -11.39 -8.88 1.88
N PRO A 149 -12.56 -9.41 1.46
CA PRO A 149 -13.77 -9.40 2.27
C PRO A 149 -13.60 -9.99 3.68
N LEU A 150 -12.61 -10.87 3.90
CA LEU A 150 -12.31 -11.46 5.22
C LEU A 150 -11.83 -10.41 6.24
N MET A 151 -11.45 -9.20 5.79
CA MET A 151 -11.08 -8.08 6.65
C MET A 151 -12.26 -7.18 7.04
N ALA A 152 -13.52 -7.54 6.73
CA ALA A 152 -14.69 -6.71 7.05
C ALA A 152 -14.75 -6.30 8.52
N ARG A 153 -14.49 -7.24 9.44
CA ARG A 153 -14.44 -6.94 10.87
C ARG A 153 -13.32 -5.96 11.25
N ALA A 154 -12.16 -6.06 10.59
CA ALA A 154 -11.09 -5.08 10.79
C ALA A 154 -11.51 -3.70 10.28
N ALA A 155 -12.19 -3.63 9.14
CA ALA A 155 -12.70 -2.39 8.56
C ALA A 155 -13.71 -1.72 9.50
N ASP A 156 -14.63 -2.48 10.13
CA ASP A 156 -15.59 -1.93 11.10
C ASP A 156 -14.89 -1.36 12.34
N VAL A 157 -13.97 -2.13 12.94
CA VAL A 157 -13.24 -1.72 14.14
C VAL A 157 -12.34 -0.52 13.84
N PHE A 158 -11.59 -0.56 12.74
CA PHE A 158 -10.75 0.54 12.30
C PHE A 158 -11.61 1.77 11.97
N GLY A 159 -12.72 1.61 11.25
CA GLY A 159 -13.62 2.71 10.88
C GLY A 159 -14.15 3.47 12.09
N ALA A 160 -14.54 2.74 13.15
CA ALA A 160 -15.00 3.36 14.40
C ALA A 160 -13.90 4.16 15.13
N ALA A 161 -12.64 3.71 15.07
CA ALA A 161 -11.51 4.46 15.60
C ALA A 161 -11.15 5.64 14.70
N TRP A 162 -11.08 5.40 13.39
CA TRP A 162 -10.72 6.36 12.37
C TRP A 162 -11.66 7.56 12.36
N ALA A 163 -12.97 7.35 12.49
CA ALA A 163 -13.98 8.41 12.55
C ALA A 163 -13.75 9.45 13.65
N LYS A 164 -12.99 9.12 14.69
CA LYS A 164 -12.68 10.02 15.82
C LYS A 164 -11.42 10.86 15.58
N ILE A 165 -10.62 10.51 14.58
CA ILE A 165 -9.37 11.18 14.27
C ILE A 165 -9.66 12.36 13.34
N PRO A 166 -9.21 13.59 13.68
CA PRO A 166 -9.34 14.74 12.80
C PRO A 166 -8.73 14.48 11.42
N LEU A 167 -9.46 14.84 10.38
CA LEU A 167 -8.99 14.75 9.00
C LEU A 167 -9.48 15.98 8.25
N GLY A 168 -8.56 16.74 7.67
CA GLY A 168 -8.84 17.88 6.82
C GLY A 168 -8.99 17.49 5.35
N ALA A 169 -9.41 18.46 4.53
CA ALA A 169 -9.31 18.35 3.08
C ALA A 169 -7.84 18.30 2.66
N LEU A 170 -7.52 17.54 1.62
CA LEU A 170 -6.17 17.40 1.11
C LEU A 170 -5.74 18.65 0.33
N ARG A 171 -4.57 19.18 0.67
CA ARG A 171 -3.95 20.33 0.00
C ARG A 171 -3.00 19.94 -1.13
N ARG A 172 -2.67 18.65 -1.23
CA ARG A 172 -1.91 18.06 -2.32
C ARG A 172 -2.64 16.83 -2.85
N ARG A 173 -2.42 16.50 -4.12
CA ARG A 173 -3.13 15.42 -4.80
C ARG A 173 -2.60 14.07 -4.32
N GLN A 174 -3.39 13.33 -3.56
CA GLN A 174 -3.12 11.92 -3.28
C GLN A 174 -3.94 11.03 -4.20
N VAL A 175 -3.29 10.03 -4.80
CA VAL A 175 -3.95 8.95 -5.55
C VAL A 175 -4.27 7.81 -4.59
N PHE A 176 -5.55 7.48 -4.45
CA PHE A 176 -6.01 6.47 -3.51
C PHE A 176 -5.96 5.05 -4.08
N ASN A 177 -5.67 4.05 -3.25
CA ASN A 177 -5.48 2.67 -3.71
C ASN A 177 -6.77 1.99 -4.19
N ALA A 178 -7.92 2.39 -3.67
CA ALA A 178 -9.20 1.71 -3.90
C ALA A 178 -9.66 1.81 -5.36
N ASP A 179 -9.46 2.96 -6.00
CA ASP A 179 -9.92 3.29 -7.35
C ASP A 179 -8.85 3.95 -8.24
N ALA A 180 -7.66 4.19 -7.71
CA ALA A 180 -6.57 4.90 -8.37
C ALA A 180 -6.96 6.32 -8.84
N GLN A 181 -7.83 7.01 -8.09
CA GLN A 181 -8.22 8.40 -8.36
C GLN A 181 -7.77 9.36 -7.26
N VAL A 182 -7.90 10.66 -7.54
CA VAL A 182 -7.59 11.75 -6.61
C VAL A 182 -8.86 12.21 -5.94
N HIS A 183 -8.82 12.28 -4.61
CA HIS A 183 -9.92 12.76 -3.79
C HIS A 183 -9.40 13.81 -2.82
N LEU A 184 -10.00 15.00 -2.84
CA LEU A 184 -9.55 16.12 -2.01
C LEU A 184 -10.39 16.30 -0.75
N GLU A 185 -11.61 15.76 -0.73
CA GLU A 185 -12.54 15.92 0.39
C GLU A 185 -12.25 14.92 1.51
N ALA A 186 -12.26 15.42 2.76
CA ALA A 186 -11.96 14.62 3.94
C ALA A 186 -12.86 13.40 4.09
N ASP A 187 -14.17 13.56 3.87
CA ASP A 187 -15.15 12.48 4.02
C ASP A 187 -14.96 11.37 2.98
N GLU A 188 -14.51 11.74 1.78
CA GLU A 188 -14.25 10.78 0.71
C GLU A 188 -12.97 10.00 1.00
N ALA A 189 -11.88 10.70 1.33
CA ALA A 189 -10.63 10.09 1.79
C ALA A 189 -10.90 9.14 2.98
N ARG A 190 -11.73 9.56 3.94
CA ARG A 190 -12.11 8.74 5.10
C ARG A 190 -12.77 7.43 4.69
N ARG A 191 -13.75 7.47 3.78
CA ARG A 191 -14.44 6.27 3.28
C ARG A 191 -13.48 5.35 2.52
N LEU A 192 -12.64 5.91 1.65
CA LEU A 192 -11.66 5.15 0.86
C LEU A 192 -10.67 4.42 1.75
N MET A 193 -10.15 5.07 2.80
CA MET A 193 -9.20 4.47 3.74
C MET A 193 -9.80 3.29 4.53
N VAL A 194 -11.10 3.30 4.82
CA VAL A 194 -11.78 2.15 5.43
C VAL A 194 -12.00 1.04 4.41
N GLY A 195 -12.53 1.37 3.23
CA GLY A 195 -12.77 0.41 2.15
C GLY A 195 -11.49 -0.27 1.64
N GLN A 196 -10.35 0.40 1.77
CA GLN A 196 -9.01 -0.12 1.44
C GLN A 196 -8.69 -1.44 2.16
N LEU A 197 -9.20 -1.67 3.38
CA LEU A 197 -8.91 -2.90 4.13
C LEU A 197 -9.51 -4.15 3.48
N THR A 198 -10.62 -3.98 2.76
CA THR A 198 -11.39 -5.07 2.15
C THR A 198 -11.31 -5.10 0.62
N GLY A 199 -10.86 -4.02 0.01
CA GLY A 199 -10.71 -3.87 -1.44
C GLY A 199 -9.25 -4.02 -1.90
N PRO A 200 -9.05 -4.19 -3.23
CA PRO A 200 -7.72 -4.35 -3.79
C PRO A 200 -6.91 -3.06 -3.74
N VAL A 201 -5.59 -3.20 -3.60
CA VAL A 201 -4.63 -2.12 -3.84
C VAL A 201 -4.30 -2.05 -5.33
N ARG A 202 -4.76 -0.99 -6.00
CA ARG A 202 -4.58 -0.77 -7.44
C ARG A 202 -3.29 -0.02 -7.76
N TRP A 203 -2.14 -0.53 -7.30
CA TRP A 203 -0.86 0.19 -7.37
C TRP A 203 -0.39 0.47 -8.80
N THR A 204 -0.49 -0.50 -9.72
CA THR A 204 -0.18 -0.30 -11.15
C THR A 204 -0.98 0.87 -11.72
N GLN A 205 -2.27 0.92 -11.42
CA GLN A 205 -3.17 1.97 -11.86
C GLN A 205 -2.85 3.30 -11.17
N SER A 206 -2.51 3.29 -9.87
CA SER A 206 -2.09 4.49 -9.14
C SER A 206 -0.84 5.13 -9.74
N VAL A 207 0.16 4.32 -10.14
CA VAL A 207 1.38 4.82 -10.78
C VAL A 207 1.09 5.40 -12.17
N HIS A 208 0.24 4.74 -12.98
CA HIS A 208 -0.22 5.35 -14.23
C HIS A 208 -1.00 6.65 -14.00
N ARG A 209 -1.79 6.74 -12.93
CA ARG A 209 -2.48 7.98 -12.57
C ARG A 209 -1.50 9.09 -12.22
N LEU A 210 -0.45 8.80 -11.46
CA LEU A 210 0.62 9.77 -11.19
C LEU A 210 1.27 10.27 -12.49
N GLN A 211 1.59 9.37 -13.42
CA GLN A 211 2.13 9.74 -14.73
C GLN A 211 1.17 10.66 -15.51
N GLN A 212 -0.13 10.35 -15.52
CA GLN A 212 -1.16 11.19 -16.16
C GLN A 212 -1.33 12.56 -15.49
N LEU A 213 -0.96 12.69 -14.21
CA LEU A 213 -0.92 13.97 -13.49
C LEU A 213 0.35 14.78 -13.80
N GLY A 214 1.23 14.28 -14.67
CA GLY A 214 2.47 14.95 -15.09
C GLY A 214 3.70 14.58 -14.26
N VAL A 215 3.65 13.53 -13.43
CA VAL A 215 4.80 13.07 -12.65
C VAL A 215 5.80 12.33 -13.56
N ASP A 216 7.02 12.82 -13.62
CA ASP A 216 8.15 12.27 -14.38
C ASP A 216 9.29 11.71 -13.50
N ALA A 217 9.40 12.21 -12.26
CA ALA A 217 10.30 11.70 -11.23
C ALA A 217 9.55 11.22 -9.98
N TYR A 218 9.96 10.06 -9.45
CA TYR A 218 9.32 9.39 -8.33
C TYR A 218 10.34 9.23 -7.19
N VAL A 219 9.92 9.54 -5.96
CA VAL A 219 10.77 9.38 -4.77
C VAL A 219 10.06 8.44 -3.79
N GLU A 220 10.58 7.23 -3.60
CA GLU A 220 10.11 6.32 -2.56
C GLU A 220 10.66 6.78 -1.20
N ILE A 221 9.76 7.07 -0.25
CA ILE A 221 10.13 7.51 1.10
C ILE A 221 9.71 6.46 2.13
N GLY A 222 10.69 5.83 2.76
CA GLY A 222 10.45 4.75 3.71
C GLY A 222 11.54 3.70 3.68
N PRO A 223 11.45 2.68 4.54
CA PRO A 223 12.46 1.63 4.59
C PRO A 223 12.41 0.77 3.32
N ARG A 224 13.59 0.29 2.87
CA ARG A 224 13.76 -0.57 1.68
C ARG A 224 13.42 0.14 0.37
N ARG A 225 13.38 -0.64 -0.72
CA ARG A 225 13.29 -0.16 -2.12
C ARG A 225 12.21 -0.88 -2.93
N THR A 226 11.14 -1.31 -2.27
CA THR A 226 10.12 -2.16 -2.91
C THR A 226 9.36 -1.39 -3.98
N LEU A 227 8.88 -0.18 -3.66
CA LEU A 227 8.11 0.63 -4.59
C LEU A 227 8.98 1.11 -5.75
N THR A 228 10.27 1.38 -5.52
CA THR A 228 11.25 1.70 -6.56
C THR A 228 11.27 0.63 -7.64
N GLY A 229 11.34 -0.65 -7.24
CA GLY A 229 11.30 -1.77 -8.17
C GLY A 229 9.97 -1.89 -8.91
N LEU A 230 8.85 -1.67 -8.21
CA LEU A 230 7.52 -1.71 -8.82
C LEU A 230 7.32 -0.59 -9.85
N VAL A 231 7.66 0.65 -9.52
CA VAL A 231 7.54 1.80 -10.43
C VAL A 231 8.37 1.58 -11.68
N LYS A 232 9.62 1.12 -11.57
CA LYS A 232 10.46 0.80 -12.75
C LYS A 232 9.87 -0.31 -13.62
N LYS A 233 9.14 -1.25 -13.04
CA LYS A 233 8.47 -2.33 -13.79
C LYS A 233 7.20 -1.85 -14.49
N ILE A 234 6.48 -0.90 -13.91
CA ILE A 234 5.28 -0.29 -14.49
C ILE A 234 5.66 0.74 -15.57
N LEU A 235 6.64 1.59 -15.27
CA LEU A 235 7.14 2.68 -16.10
C LEU A 235 8.66 2.54 -16.29
N PRO A 236 9.14 1.77 -17.28
CA PRO A 236 10.57 1.52 -17.47
C PRO A 236 11.45 2.76 -17.69
N ALA A 237 10.86 3.85 -18.19
CA ALA A 237 11.55 5.11 -18.46
C ALA A 237 11.48 6.12 -17.30
N ALA A 238 10.80 5.79 -16.20
CA ALA A 238 10.65 6.71 -15.07
C ALA A 238 11.98 6.94 -14.34
N VAL A 239 12.22 8.18 -13.92
CA VAL A 239 13.28 8.50 -12.97
C VAL A 239 12.77 8.14 -11.58
N VAL A 240 13.48 7.25 -10.88
CA VAL A 240 13.04 6.76 -9.56
C VAL A 240 14.18 6.79 -8.56
N HIS A 241 13.94 7.50 -7.46
CA HIS A 241 14.82 7.65 -6.31
C HIS A 241 14.22 6.95 -5.09
N ASN A 242 15.07 6.69 -4.10
CA ASN A 242 14.68 6.14 -2.82
C ASN A 242 15.38 6.90 -1.69
N ILE A 243 14.63 7.20 -0.66
CA ILE A 243 15.10 7.82 0.57
C ILE A 243 14.66 6.90 1.72
N GLU A 244 15.60 6.14 2.24
CA GLU A 244 15.41 5.20 3.35
C GLU A 244 16.11 5.65 4.63
N ASP A 245 17.00 6.63 4.55
CA ASP A 245 17.74 7.24 5.66
C ASP A 245 18.26 8.64 5.26
N LEU A 246 18.99 9.31 6.16
CA LEU A 246 19.55 10.64 5.89
C LEU A 246 20.68 10.62 4.85
N ALA A 247 21.39 9.50 4.69
CA ALA A 247 22.47 9.40 3.71
C ALA A 247 21.92 9.35 2.28
N SER A 248 20.94 8.48 2.04
CA SER A 248 20.19 8.42 0.79
C SER A 248 19.44 9.71 0.49
N MET A 249 18.86 10.37 1.51
CA MET A 249 18.24 11.69 1.36
C MET A 249 19.22 12.72 0.79
N LYS A 250 20.41 12.84 1.38
CA LYS A 250 21.43 13.79 0.92
C LYS A 250 21.79 13.55 -0.55
N THR A 251 22.05 12.30 -0.93
CA THR A 251 22.36 11.94 -2.33
C THR A 251 21.22 12.30 -3.28
N VAL A 252 19.97 12.08 -2.87
CA VAL A 252 18.82 12.42 -3.70
C VAL A 252 18.69 13.94 -3.84
N LEU A 253 18.81 14.71 -2.76
CA LEU A 253 18.75 16.19 -2.78
C LEU A 253 19.84 16.83 -3.67
N GLU A 254 21.01 16.19 -3.80
CA GLU A 254 22.05 16.62 -4.74
C GLU A 254 21.65 16.38 -6.22
N THR A 255 20.73 15.45 -6.47
CA THR A 255 20.31 15.02 -7.82
C THR A 255 19.06 15.74 -8.30
N ILE A 256 18.04 15.88 -7.44
CA ILE A 256 16.86 16.70 -7.69
C ILE A 256 17.21 18.16 -7.37
N HIS A 257 17.64 18.93 -8.37
CA HIS A 257 17.79 20.37 -8.20
C HIS A 257 16.48 20.94 -7.66
N VAL A 258 16.51 21.44 -6.42
CA VAL A 258 15.47 22.29 -5.86
C VAL A 258 15.60 23.62 -6.60
N GLY A 259 14.85 23.74 -7.69
CA GLY A 259 14.74 24.97 -8.48
C GLY A 259 13.99 26.06 -7.72
#